data_AF-A0A965QCI3-F1
#
_entry.id   AF-A0A965QCI3-F1
#
_cell.length_a   1.000
_cell.length_b   1.000
_cell.length_c   1.000
_cell.angle_alpha   90.00
_cell.angle_beta   90.00
_cell.angle_gamma   90.00
#
_symmetry.space_group_name_H-M   'P 1'
#
loop_
_entity.id
_entity.type
_entity.pdbx_description
1 polymer ?
#
loop_
_entity_poly.entity_id
_entity_poly.type
_entity_poly.pdbx_seq_one_letter_code
_entity_poly.pdbx_strand_id
1 'polypeptide(L)'
;MTAPSPQREWRARCTGVVLAGGQALRLGGIAKGLERIGTHRMLDLVRAALGQAADDVVISANADDAVEWSPTLPVIRDAVPGSGAIGGILASIDATDGAVLTVPWDTPFVPASLLRALRETGELHGAEAVLPT
;
A
#
# COMPACT_ATOMS: atom_id res chain seq x y z
N MET A 1 17.11 -29.04 16.99
CA MET A 1 17.47 -27.72 17.55
C MET A 1 17.74 -26.81 16.35
N THR A 2 16.67 -26.31 15.75
CA THR A 2 16.74 -25.40 14.60
C THR A 2 17.40 -24.11 15.06
N ALA A 3 18.47 -23.71 14.38
CA ALA A 3 19.09 -22.42 14.62
C ALA A 3 18.01 -21.32 14.53
N PRO A 4 18.05 -20.28 15.39
CA PRO A 4 17.18 -19.14 15.19
C PRO A 4 17.41 -18.64 13.75
N SER A 5 16.32 -18.55 13.00
CA SER A 5 16.29 -17.85 11.71
C SER A 5 17.00 -16.51 11.91
N PRO A 6 17.87 -16.07 10.97
CA PRO A 6 18.54 -14.79 11.09
C PRO A 6 17.45 -13.76 11.37
N GLN A 7 17.51 -13.11 12.52
CA GLN A 7 16.60 -12.02 12.82
C GLN A 7 16.78 -11.07 11.66
N ARG A 8 15.79 -10.95 10.77
CA ARG A 8 15.78 -9.90 9.76
C ARG A 8 15.90 -8.63 10.59
N GLU A 9 17.07 -7.98 10.57
CA GLU A 9 17.18 -6.61 11.05
C GLU A 9 16.02 -5.90 10.36
N TRP A 10 15.01 -5.54 11.14
CA TRP A 10 13.81 -4.92 10.61
C TRP A 10 14.32 -3.68 9.92
N ARG A 11 14.35 -3.70 8.58
CA ARG A 11 14.98 -2.66 7.80
C ARG A 11 14.21 -1.41 8.19
N ALA A 12 14.91 -0.41 8.73
CA ALA A 12 14.31 0.77 9.37
C ALA A 12 13.36 1.58 8.46
N ARG A 13 13.25 1.21 7.18
CA ARG A 13 12.38 1.81 6.18
C ARG A 13 11.03 1.11 6.09
N CYS A 14 9.99 1.92 5.95
CA CYS A 14 8.63 1.51 5.66
C CYS A 14 8.13 2.22 4.40
N THR A 15 7.67 1.45 3.41
CA THR A 15 7.06 1.99 2.19
C THR A 15 5.54 1.91 2.29
N GLY A 16 4.87 3.04 2.11
CA GLY A 16 3.43 3.16 2.01
C GLY A 16 2.96 2.77 0.62
N VAL A 17 1.99 1.86 0.52
CA VAL A 17 1.48 1.35 -0.75
C VAL A 17 0.01 1.69 -0.87
N VAL A 18 -0.33 2.51 -1.86
CA VAL A 18 -1.72 2.65 -2.29
C VAL A 18 -2.06 1.44 -3.15
N LEU A 19 -2.90 0.55 -2.64
CA LEU A 19 -3.44 -0.57 -3.41
C LEU A 19 -4.56 -0.05 -4.31
N ALA A 20 -4.19 0.24 -5.56
CA ALA A 20 -5.05 0.77 -6.60
C ALA A 20 -5.38 -0.34 -7.60
N GLY A 21 -6.23 -1.26 -7.18
CA GLY A 21 -6.52 -2.47 -7.94
C GLY A 21 -7.79 -3.20 -7.50
N GLY A 22 -8.12 -4.23 -8.26
CA GLY A 22 -9.39 -4.95 -8.24
C GLY A 22 -10.11 -4.71 -9.57
N GLN A 23 -10.47 -5.79 -10.28
CA GLN A 23 -11.22 -5.63 -11.51
C GLN A 23 -12.54 -4.93 -11.15
N ALA A 24 -12.70 -3.70 -11.63
CA ALA A 24 -13.90 -2.89 -11.45
C ALA A 24 -15.08 -3.45 -12.27
N LEU A 25 -15.27 -4.78 -12.25
CA LEU A 25 -16.32 -5.53 -12.95
C LEU A 25 -17.71 -5.05 -12.55
N ARG A 26 -17.85 -4.52 -11.33
CA ARG A 26 -19.13 -4.04 -10.79
C ARG A 26 -19.37 -2.54 -10.95
N LEU A 27 -18.39 -1.77 -11.44
CA LEU A 27 -18.47 -0.30 -11.59
C LEU A 27 -17.96 0.18 -12.96
N GLY A 28 -18.25 -0.60 -14.01
CA GLY A 28 -18.05 -0.17 -15.39
C GLY A 28 -16.61 0.15 -15.79
N GLY A 29 -15.60 -0.37 -15.09
CA GLY A 29 -14.20 -0.11 -15.40
C GLY A 29 -13.63 1.21 -14.85
N ILE A 30 -14.38 1.94 -14.02
CA ILE A 30 -13.92 3.25 -13.49
C ILE A 30 -12.85 3.05 -12.41
N ALA A 31 -11.72 3.76 -12.56
CA ALA A 31 -10.67 3.88 -11.56
C ALA A 31 -11.17 4.68 -10.36
N LYS A 32 -11.89 4.02 -9.43
CA LYS A 32 -12.59 4.69 -8.33
C LYS A 32 -11.70 5.65 -7.55
N GLY A 33 -10.44 5.32 -7.29
CA GLY A 33 -9.57 6.18 -6.50
C GLY A 33 -9.33 7.58 -7.10
N LEU A 34 -9.66 7.79 -8.38
CA LEU A 34 -9.62 9.10 -9.02
C LEU A 34 -10.87 9.96 -8.77
N GLU A 35 -11.95 9.34 -8.30
CA GLU A 35 -13.16 10.06 -7.91
C GLU A 35 -12.90 10.98 -6.72
N ARG A 36 -13.68 12.06 -6.66
CA ARG A 36 -13.49 13.14 -5.71
C ARG A 36 -14.40 13.02 -4.49
N ILE A 37 -13.85 13.30 -3.32
CA ILE A 37 -14.57 13.59 -2.09
C ILE A 37 -14.30 15.05 -1.75
N GLY A 38 -15.30 15.90 -1.99
CA GLY A 38 -15.11 17.35 -1.97
C GLY A 38 -14.07 17.78 -3.02
N THR A 39 -12.99 18.42 -2.57
CA THR A 39 -11.94 18.94 -3.47
C THR A 39 -10.79 17.97 -3.73
N HIS A 40 -10.72 16.83 -3.04
CA HIS A 40 -9.61 15.89 -3.11
C HIS A 40 -10.03 14.59 -3.80
N ARG A 41 -9.13 13.95 -4.55
CA ARG A 41 -9.36 12.59 -5.04
C ARG A 41 -9.12 11.60 -3.89
N MET A 42 -9.79 10.44 -3.91
CA MET A 42 -9.56 9.41 -2.89
C MET A 42 -8.09 8.97 -2.83
N LEU A 43 -7.43 8.84 -3.98
CA LEU A 43 -5.99 8.60 -4.10
C LEU A 43 -5.16 9.63 -3.32
N ASP A 44 -5.50 10.92 -3.43
CA ASP A 44 -4.75 11.99 -2.77
C ASP A 44 -4.91 11.93 -1.24
N LEU A 45 -6.12 11.57 -0.77
CA LEU A 45 -6.41 11.41 0.66
C LEU A 45 -5.64 10.23 1.26
N VAL A 46 -5.65 9.07 0.58
CA VAL A 46 -4.90 7.90 1.03
C VAL A 46 -3.39 8.14 0.98
N ARG A 47 -2.89 8.77 -0.09
CA ARG A 47 -1.49 9.21 -0.20
C ARG A 47 -1.10 10.09 0.99
N ALA A 48 -1.93 11.07 1.36
CA ALA A 48 -1.65 11.99 2.45
C ALA A 48 -1.62 11.29 3.82
N ALA A 49 -2.44 10.26 4.03
CA ALA A 49 -2.41 9.44 5.24
C ALA A 49 -1.15 8.56 5.31
N LEU A 50 -0.79 7.91 4.20
CA LEU A 50 0.42 7.08 4.10
C LEU A 50 1.70 7.90 4.28
N GLY A 51 1.80 9.08 3.66
CA GLY A 51 2.97 9.95 3.79
C GLY A 51 3.20 10.51 5.20
N GLN A 52 2.25 10.31 6.11
CA GLN A 52 2.38 10.65 7.53
C GLN A 52 2.86 9.48 8.42
N ALA A 53 2.94 8.26 7.87
CA ALA A 53 3.26 7.03 8.59
C ALA A 53 4.39 6.21 7.95
N ALA A 54 4.66 6.42 6.66
CA ALA A 54 5.70 5.75 5.88
C ALA A 54 6.77 6.74 5.40
N ASP A 55 7.93 6.21 5.04
CA ASP A 55 9.10 6.99 4.60
C ASP A 55 9.00 7.33 3.10
N ASP A 56 8.44 6.41 2.32
CA ASP A 56 8.17 6.55 0.88
C ASP A 56 6.71 6.15 0.57
N VAL A 57 6.16 6.62 -0.54
CA VAL A 57 4.82 6.23 -1.00
C VAL A 57 4.84 5.81 -2.47
N VAL A 58 4.17 4.71 -2.78
CA VAL A 58 4.03 4.13 -4.13
C VAL A 58 2.58 3.75 -4.41
N ILE A 59 2.26 3.55 -5.69
CA ILE A 59 0.97 3.03 -6.14
C ILE A 59 1.18 1.60 -6.66
N SER A 60 0.43 0.63 -6.14
CA SER A 60 0.33 -0.70 -6.73
C SER A 60 -0.89 -0.75 -7.64
N ALA A 61 -0.67 -0.88 -8.95
CA ALA A 61 -1.71 -0.85 -9.96
C ALA A 61 -1.29 -1.53 -11.26
N ASN A 62 -2.24 -2.18 -11.93
CA ASN A 62 -2.01 -2.84 -13.23
C ASN A 62 -2.62 -2.10 -14.43
N ALA A 63 -3.34 -0.99 -14.19
CA ALA A 63 -3.91 -0.19 -15.26
C ALA A 63 -2.80 0.51 -16.07
N ASP A 64 -3.01 0.64 -17.37
CA ASP A 64 -1.97 1.18 -18.26
C ASP A 64 -1.70 2.67 -18.03
N ASP A 65 -2.74 3.42 -17.68
CA ASP A 65 -2.71 4.83 -17.34
C ASP A 65 -2.32 5.10 -15.88
N ALA A 66 -1.98 4.07 -15.09
CA ALA A 66 -1.71 4.23 -13.66
C ALA A 66 -0.59 5.24 -13.34
N VAL A 67 0.39 5.35 -14.23
CA VAL A 67 1.50 6.33 -14.13
C VAL A 67 1.02 7.78 -14.23
N GLU A 68 -0.15 8.01 -14.84
CA GLU A 68 -0.74 9.33 -15.02
C GLU A 68 -1.57 9.76 -13.78
N TRP A 69 -1.98 8.81 -12.95
CA TRP A 69 -2.84 9.07 -11.78
C TRP A 69 -2.17 9.97 -10.74
N SER A 70 -0.86 9.81 -10.57
CA SER A 70 -0.04 10.66 -9.71
C SER A 70 1.40 10.72 -10.25
N PRO A 71 1.75 11.70 -11.08
CA PRO A 71 3.04 11.77 -11.76
C PRO A 71 4.27 11.80 -10.84
N THR A 72 4.07 12.09 -9.56
CA THR A 72 5.14 12.14 -8.55
C THR A 72 5.33 10.83 -7.78
N LEU A 73 4.48 9.82 -7.98
CA LEU A 73 4.56 8.54 -7.27
C LEU A 73 4.98 7.41 -8.22
N PRO A 74 5.92 6.54 -7.82
CA PRO A 74 6.21 5.33 -8.57
C PRO A 74 5.01 4.38 -8.63
N VAL A 75 4.90 3.63 -9.73
CA VAL A 75 3.89 2.59 -9.92
C VAL A 75 4.55 1.21 -9.92
N ILE A 76 4.05 0.32 -9.07
CA ILE A 76 4.42 -1.10 -9.01
C ILE A 76 3.31 -1.92 -9.66
N ARG A 77 3.66 -2.75 -10.62
CA ARG A 77 2.75 -3.70 -11.28
C ARG A 77 2.90 -5.09 -10.71
N ASP A 78 1.81 -5.84 -10.68
CA ASP A 78 1.84 -7.24 -10.27
C ASP A 78 2.60 -8.08 -11.30
N ALA A 79 3.43 -9.01 -10.83
CA ALA A 79 4.09 -9.98 -11.71
C ALA A 79 3.08 -10.98 -12.32
N VAL A 80 1.99 -11.26 -11.60
CA VAL A 80 0.93 -12.18 -12.01
C VAL A 80 -0.38 -11.39 -12.15
N PRO A 81 -0.81 -11.10 -13.38
CA PRO A 81 -2.09 -10.42 -13.61
C PRO A 81 -3.26 -11.21 -13.01
N GLY A 82 -4.18 -10.50 -12.35
CA GLY A 82 -5.41 -11.10 -11.80
C GLY A 82 -5.30 -11.68 -10.39
N SER A 83 -4.15 -11.54 -9.71
CA SER A 83 -3.94 -12.02 -8.33
C SER A 83 -4.61 -11.17 -7.24
N GLY A 84 -5.37 -10.13 -7.63
CA GLY A 84 -6.11 -9.28 -6.70
C GLY A 84 -5.21 -8.56 -5.69
N ALA A 85 -5.74 -8.28 -4.50
CA ALA A 85 -5.01 -7.55 -3.46
C ALA A 85 -3.72 -8.23 -3.02
N ILE A 86 -3.70 -9.58 -2.97
CA ILE A 86 -2.51 -10.34 -2.58
C ILE A 86 -1.39 -10.17 -3.61
N GLY A 87 -1.73 -10.11 -4.91
CA GLY A 87 -0.76 -9.82 -5.98
C GLY A 87 -0.04 -8.49 -5.75
N GLY A 88 -0.80 -7.44 -5.48
CA GLY A 88 -0.27 -6.09 -5.21
C GLY A 88 0.58 -6.02 -3.95
N ILE A 89 0.17 -6.70 -2.88
CA ILE A 89 0.96 -6.79 -1.64
C ILE A 89 2.30 -7.49 -1.91
N LEU A 90 2.27 -8.66 -2.56
CA LEU A 90 3.48 -9.42 -2.88
C LEU A 90 4.44 -8.63 -3.78
N ALA A 91 3.93 -8.04 -4.86
CA ALA A 91 4.75 -7.24 -5.78
C ALA A 91 5.39 -6.04 -5.07
N SER A 92 4.69 -5.44 -4.09
CA SER A 92 5.22 -4.33 -3.30
C SER A 92 6.31 -4.79 -2.34
N ILE A 93 6.15 -5.96 -1.71
CA ILE A 93 7.18 -6.56 -0.85
C ILE A 93 8.45 -6.85 -1.66
N ASP A 94 8.30 -7.36 -2.88
CA ASP A 94 9.44 -7.73 -3.73
C ASP A 94 10.15 -6.51 -4.32
N ALA A 95 9.42 -5.43 -4.61
CA ALA A 95 9.95 -4.24 -5.27
C ALA A 95 10.51 -3.18 -4.32
N THR A 96 10.27 -3.31 -3.01
CA THR A 96 10.65 -2.29 -2.02
C THR A 96 11.59 -2.84 -0.94
N ASP A 97 12.34 -1.94 -0.32
CA ASP A 97 13.18 -2.30 0.81
C ASP A 97 12.46 -2.07 2.13
N GLY A 98 12.25 -3.14 2.89
CA GLY A 98 11.79 -3.06 4.29
C GLY A 98 10.32 -3.40 4.45
N ALA A 99 9.67 -2.80 5.44
CA ALA A 99 8.26 -3.06 5.72
C ALA A 99 7.37 -2.37 4.69
N VAL A 100 6.22 -2.97 4.36
CA VAL A 100 5.19 -2.34 3.54
C VAL A 100 3.96 -2.05 4.39
N LEU A 101 3.41 -0.84 4.23
CA LEU A 101 2.15 -0.44 4.84
C LEU A 101 1.14 -0.22 3.71
N THR A 102 0.19 -1.13 3.58
CA THR A 102 -0.73 -1.14 2.43
C THR A 102 -2.10 -0.59 2.77
N VAL A 103 -2.65 0.26 1.90
CA VAL A 103 -3.98 0.85 2.07
C VAL A 103 -4.75 0.80 0.74
N PRO A 104 -5.95 0.20 0.71
CA PRO A 104 -6.84 0.29 -0.45
C PRO A 104 -7.23 1.74 -0.74
N TRP A 105 -7.13 2.17 -1.99
CA TRP A 105 -7.49 3.53 -2.40
C TRP A 105 -8.98 3.91 -2.19
N ASP A 106 -9.86 2.93 -1.91
CA ASP A 106 -11.28 3.12 -1.59
C ASP A 106 -11.54 3.27 -0.08
N THR A 107 -10.48 3.43 0.72
CA THR A 107 -10.53 3.74 2.15
C THR A 107 -10.01 5.16 2.45
N PRO A 108 -10.59 6.22 1.86
CA PRO A 108 -10.05 7.60 1.91
C PRO A 108 -10.04 8.24 3.29
N PHE A 109 -10.69 7.61 4.28
CA PHE A 109 -10.78 8.11 5.66
C PHE A 109 -9.91 7.32 6.64
N VAL A 110 -8.99 6.48 6.14
CA VAL A 110 -8.04 5.80 7.03
C VAL A 110 -7.22 6.85 7.80
N PRO A 111 -7.19 6.81 9.14
CA PRO A 111 -6.46 7.81 9.90
C PRO A 111 -4.97 7.47 9.92
N ALA A 112 -4.10 8.48 9.76
CA ALA A 112 -2.66 8.32 9.84
C ALA A 112 -2.19 7.75 11.21
N SER A 113 -2.95 8.01 12.29
CA SER A 113 -2.68 7.43 13.61
C SER A 113 -2.80 5.91 13.63
N LEU A 114 -3.79 5.33 12.94
CA LEU A 114 -3.93 3.88 12.81
C LEU A 114 -2.73 3.30 12.04
N LEU A 115 -2.35 3.96 10.96
CA LEU A 115 -1.22 3.55 10.13
C LEU A 115 0.10 3.53 10.91
N ARG A 116 0.36 4.57 11.73
CA ARG A 116 1.52 4.60 12.64
C ARG A 116 1.45 3.49 13.67
N ALA A 117 0.30 3.28 14.30
CA ALA A 117 0.12 2.23 15.29
C ALA A 117 0.40 0.83 14.71
N LEU A 118 -0.04 0.56 13.47
CA LEU A 118 0.27 -0.70 12.79
C LEU A 118 1.78 -0.88 12.55
N ARG A 119 2.46 0.18 12.07
CA ARG A 119 3.92 0.18 11.86
C ARG A 119 4.66 -0.08 13.19
N GLU A 120 4.35 0.70 14.21
CA GLU A 120 4.98 0.62 15.54
C GLU A 120 4.74 -0.77 16.18
N THR A 121 3.54 -1.32 16.04
CA THR A 121 3.22 -2.67 16.53
C THR A 121 4.05 -3.73 15.81
N GLY A 122 4.19 -3.62 14.47
CA GLY A 122 4.99 -4.55 13.67
C GLY A 122 6.46 -4.53 14.06
N GLU A 123 7.02 -3.34 14.25
CA GLU A 123 8.40 -3.13 14.69
C GLU A 123 8.63 -3.65 16.12
N LEU A 124 7.73 -3.34 17.05
CA LEU A 124 7.85 -3.74 18.46
C LEU A 124 7.82 -5.26 18.64
N HIS A 125 6.95 -5.93 17.90
CA HIS A 125 6.73 -7.38 18.05
C HIS A 125 7.53 -8.22 17.05
N GLY A 126 8.24 -7.61 16.10
CA GLY A 126 8.88 -8.32 14.99
C GLY A 126 7.87 -9.17 14.21
N ALA A 127 6.67 -8.63 13.98
CA ALA A 127 5.56 -9.38 13.40
C ALA A 127 5.62 -9.38 11.87
N GLU A 128 5.48 -10.55 11.25
CA GLU A 128 5.49 -10.70 9.78
C GLU A 128 4.32 -9.97 9.10
N ALA A 129 3.20 -9.82 9.81
CA ALA A 129 2.04 -9.06 9.38
C ALA A 129 1.28 -8.49 10.59
N VAL A 130 0.71 -7.31 10.43
CA VAL A 130 -0.15 -6.66 11.43
C VAL A 130 -1.43 -6.21 10.74
N LEU A 131 -2.57 -6.47 11.38
CA LEU A 131 -3.90 -6.09 10.90
C LEU A 131 -4.63 -5.29 11.99
N PRO A 132 -5.44 -4.29 11.62
CA PRO A 132 -6.30 -3.60 12.57
C PRO A 132 -7.41 -4.54 13.05
N THR A 133 -7.69 -4.53 14.37
CA THR A 133 -8.74 -5.32 15.03
C THR A 133 -9.90 -4.46 15.50
#